data_AF-A0A7C9GEP8-F1
#
_entry.id   AF-A0A7C9GEP8-F1
#
_cell.length_a   1.000
_cell.length_b   1.000
_cell.length_c   1.000
_cell.angle_alpha   90.00
_cell.angle_beta   90.00
_cell.angle_gamma   90.00
#
_symmetry.space_group_name_H-M   'P 1'
#
loop_
_entity.id
_entity.type
_entity.pdbx_description
1 polymer ?
#
loop_
_entity_poly.entity_id
_entity_poly.type
_entity_poly.pdbx_seq_one_letter_code
_entity_poly.pdbx_strand_id
1 'polypeptide(L)'
;MQSISHASAYVSVSALFLVPALVLTPAPAAADTVADAFKGKTMNMYVGSAPGGGYDRYTRLIERHFNRHVPGNPRTVVKNMPGASGLKLAGYMYQAAPKDGLHVAGLHNTVVSEESMGRKVQYKSTDFNWLGSANSLTTVCIVSAGSPVKTYADAKKAPLIVGGTGSVSSSTNMVPAYLRSLTGATLQIIHGYPSTTSVILAMERGEVGGLCGLGWDSLKAQAMHLVRDKKINILVQIAKRPTEELKGVPFIMDMANSPEDVKVLEFLVARQYIGRPYAVPPGAPADRVAALRKAFLDTMADPKFLAEAEKQLIPIEVVTGEEVQKHVESMINTDKAIIARADAATLIKKGESREAKLTWRTVKGVKIDQIKKRNLVFKDGGKAVEAGTSGAKITVDGKKVKSKALKAGMTCDITYLGDHDVAGKIDCRK
;
A
#
# COMPACT_ATOMS: atom_id res chain seq x y z
N MET A 1 -76.81 -68.51 -27.07
CA MET A 1 -77.26 -67.10 -27.03
C MET A 1 -78.25 -66.97 -25.88
N GLN A 2 -77.98 -66.01 -24.99
CA GLN A 2 -78.81 -65.53 -23.86
C GLN A 2 -79.13 -66.52 -22.73
N SER A 3 -78.35 -66.41 -21.65
CA SER A 3 -78.79 -66.75 -20.29
C SER A 3 -78.51 -65.54 -19.40
N ILE A 4 -79.58 -64.92 -18.92
CA ILE A 4 -79.58 -63.90 -17.88
C ILE A 4 -79.59 -64.67 -16.55
N SER A 5 -78.63 -64.39 -15.66
CA SER A 5 -78.71 -64.85 -14.26
C SER A 5 -78.52 -63.66 -13.32
N HIS A 6 -79.49 -63.52 -12.42
CA HIS A 6 -79.45 -62.63 -11.27
C HIS A 6 -78.50 -63.18 -10.21
N ALA A 7 -77.74 -62.33 -9.52
CA ALA A 7 -77.32 -62.61 -8.15
C ALA A 7 -76.92 -61.34 -7.38
N SER A 8 -77.58 -61.23 -6.24
CA SER A 8 -77.50 -60.35 -5.07
C SER A 8 -76.18 -59.68 -4.69
N ALA A 9 -76.38 -58.48 -4.12
CA ALA A 9 -75.44 -57.67 -3.39
C ALA A 9 -74.79 -58.37 -2.18
N TYR A 10 -73.50 -58.09 -1.99
CA TYR A 10 -72.82 -58.16 -0.71
C TYR A 10 -72.14 -56.80 -0.45
N VAL A 11 -72.56 -56.13 0.63
CA VAL A 11 -71.94 -54.90 1.13
C VAL A 11 -70.72 -55.31 1.96
N SER A 12 -69.52 -55.01 1.47
CA SER A 12 -68.28 -55.13 2.24
C SER A 12 -67.89 -53.77 2.82
N VAL A 13 -68.07 -53.60 4.13
CA VAL A 13 -67.60 -52.43 4.89
C VAL A 13 -66.08 -52.48 4.95
N SER A 14 -65.41 -51.58 4.23
CA SER A 14 -63.96 -51.40 4.30
C SER A 14 -63.63 -50.35 5.36
N ALA A 15 -63.02 -50.78 6.46
CA ALA A 15 -62.53 -49.90 7.52
C ALA A 15 -61.27 -49.16 7.04
N LEU A 16 -61.37 -47.83 6.89
CA LEU A 16 -60.24 -46.94 6.63
C LEU A 16 -59.39 -46.81 7.92
N PHE A 17 -58.19 -47.39 7.93
CA PHE A 17 -57.19 -47.09 8.94
C PHE A 17 -56.53 -45.74 8.60
N LEU A 18 -56.81 -44.72 9.42
CA LEU A 18 -56.20 -43.40 9.34
C LEU A 18 -54.78 -43.45 9.94
N VAL A 19 -53.75 -43.49 9.09
CA VAL A 19 -52.35 -43.32 9.52
C VAL A 19 -52.11 -41.83 9.77
N PRO A 20 -51.68 -41.40 10.98
CA PRO A 20 -51.39 -39.99 11.22
C PRO A 20 -50.09 -39.61 10.48
N ALA A 21 -50.22 -38.70 9.52
CA ALA A 21 -49.09 -38.08 8.84
C ALA A 21 -48.28 -37.25 9.84
N LEU A 22 -47.09 -37.73 10.18
CA LEU A 22 -46.13 -37.03 11.02
C LEU A 22 -45.63 -35.78 10.25
N VAL A 23 -46.20 -34.61 10.56
CA VAL A 23 -45.77 -33.33 10.01
C VAL A 23 -44.39 -33.02 10.59
N LEU A 24 -43.32 -33.36 9.86
CA LEU A 24 -41.98 -32.84 10.14
C LEU A 24 -42.00 -31.34 9.86
N THR A 25 -42.15 -30.53 10.91
CA THR A 25 -41.85 -29.10 10.84
C THR A 25 -40.36 -28.94 10.57
N PRO A 26 -39.93 -28.32 9.45
CA PRO A 26 -38.52 -28.03 9.24
C PRO A 26 -38.06 -27.09 10.37
N ALA A 27 -37.10 -27.55 11.17
CA ALA A 27 -36.43 -26.69 12.14
C ALA A 27 -35.86 -25.49 11.37
N PRO A 28 -36.05 -24.23 11.84
CA PRO A 28 -35.40 -23.09 11.23
C PRO A 28 -33.90 -23.33 11.28
N ALA A 29 -33.28 -23.47 10.10
CA ALA A 29 -31.83 -23.43 10.00
C ALA A 29 -31.40 -22.09 10.61
N ALA A 30 -30.72 -22.14 11.76
CA ALA A 30 -30.13 -20.96 12.35
C ALA A 30 -29.22 -20.34 11.29
N ALA A 31 -29.61 -19.18 10.77
CA ALA A 31 -28.72 -18.41 9.93
C ALA A 31 -27.49 -18.09 10.79
N ASP A 32 -26.35 -18.71 10.47
CA ASP A 32 -25.08 -18.37 11.10
C ASP A 32 -24.94 -16.85 11.05
N THR A 33 -24.82 -16.23 12.22
CA THR A 33 -24.70 -14.77 12.25
C THR A 33 -23.39 -14.40 11.56
N VAL A 34 -23.32 -13.23 10.92
CA VAL A 34 -22.05 -12.76 10.32
C VAL A 34 -20.91 -12.77 11.35
N ALA A 35 -21.23 -12.62 12.64
CA ALA A 35 -20.27 -12.76 13.73
C ALA A 35 -19.64 -14.16 13.83
N ASP A 36 -20.38 -15.24 13.57
CA ASP A 36 -19.88 -16.62 13.66
C ASP A 36 -18.83 -16.93 12.58
N ALA A 37 -18.88 -16.23 11.43
CA ALA A 37 -17.86 -16.31 10.40
C ALA A 37 -16.48 -15.80 10.86
N PHE A 38 -16.45 -14.92 11.88
CA PHE A 38 -15.22 -14.27 12.37
C PHE A 38 -14.84 -14.70 13.79
N LYS A 39 -15.81 -15.11 14.61
CA LYS A 39 -15.60 -15.43 16.04
C LYS A 39 -14.56 -16.53 16.21
N GLY A 40 -13.55 -16.26 17.04
CA GLY A 40 -12.43 -17.19 17.29
C GLY A 40 -11.50 -17.41 16.09
N LYS A 41 -11.68 -16.69 14.97
CA LYS A 41 -10.82 -16.78 13.80
C LYS A 41 -9.68 -15.77 13.86
N THR A 42 -8.71 -15.97 12.97
CA THR A 42 -7.63 -15.02 12.72
C THR A 42 -7.79 -14.40 11.35
N MET A 43 -7.88 -13.07 11.30
CA MET A 43 -7.89 -12.27 10.10
C MET A 43 -6.46 -11.85 9.73
N ASN A 44 -6.04 -12.23 8.53
CA ASN A 44 -4.76 -11.88 7.97
C ASN A 44 -4.87 -10.55 7.20
N MET A 45 -4.18 -9.52 7.69
CA MET A 45 -4.07 -8.22 7.03
C MET A 45 -2.74 -8.15 6.28
N TYR A 46 -2.78 -8.34 4.97
CA TYR A 46 -1.61 -8.30 4.11
C TYR A 46 -1.23 -6.87 3.72
N VAL A 47 0.05 -6.60 3.52
CA VAL A 47 0.52 -5.30 3.01
C VAL A 47 1.63 -5.46 1.97
N GLY A 48 1.52 -4.72 0.86
CA GLY A 48 2.39 -4.83 -0.32
C GLY A 48 3.79 -4.19 -0.16
N SER A 49 4.10 -3.69 1.03
CA SER A 49 5.38 -3.03 1.35
C SER A 49 6.22 -3.83 2.35
N ALA A 50 7.50 -3.52 2.38
CA ALA A 50 8.38 -3.95 3.46
C ALA A 50 7.91 -3.36 4.81
N PRO A 51 8.25 -4.01 5.94
CA PRO A 51 8.01 -3.46 7.28
C PRO A 51 8.62 -2.07 7.45
N GLY A 52 7.91 -1.18 8.15
CA GLY A 52 8.35 0.19 8.42
C GLY A 52 8.02 1.22 7.33
N GLY A 53 7.66 0.79 6.12
CA GLY A 53 7.18 1.69 5.07
C GLY A 53 5.81 2.30 5.38
N GLY A 54 5.43 3.37 4.65
CA GLY A 54 4.16 4.08 4.86
C GLY A 54 2.94 3.16 4.89
N TYR A 55 2.77 2.28 3.90
CA TYR A 55 1.66 1.31 3.88
C TYR A 55 1.66 0.38 5.10
N ASP A 56 2.82 -0.16 5.52
CA ASP A 56 2.93 -1.02 6.72
C ASP A 56 2.55 -0.27 8.00
N ARG A 57 2.91 1.01 8.12
CA ARG A 57 2.53 1.84 9.28
C ARG A 57 1.01 2.00 9.38
N TYR A 58 0.35 2.35 8.27
CA TYR A 58 -1.12 2.44 8.20
C TYR A 58 -1.76 1.09 8.54
N THR A 59 -1.34 0.00 7.89
CA THR A 59 -1.96 -1.31 8.09
C THR A 59 -1.82 -1.79 9.53
N ARG A 60 -0.66 -1.57 10.17
CA ARG A 60 -0.46 -1.90 11.59
C ARG A 60 -1.29 -1.04 12.53
N LEU A 61 -1.46 0.25 12.22
CA LEU A 61 -2.34 1.11 12.99
C LEU A 61 -3.78 0.60 12.91
N ILE A 62 -4.30 0.38 11.70
CA ILE A 62 -5.65 -0.15 11.50
C ILE A 62 -5.81 -1.50 12.20
N GLU A 63 -4.85 -2.41 12.03
CA GLU A 63 -4.88 -3.75 12.64
C GLU A 63 -5.11 -3.72 14.16
N ARG A 64 -4.45 -2.82 14.90
CA ARG A 64 -4.61 -2.71 16.36
C ARG A 64 -6.01 -2.29 16.81
N HIS A 65 -6.78 -1.66 15.93
CA HIS A 65 -8.09 -1.10 16.25
C HIS A 65 -9.25 -1.81 15.55
N PHE A 66 -8.99 -2.44 14.39
CA PHE A 66 -9.99 -2.99 13.47
C PHE A 66 -10.77 -4.15 14.09
N ASN A 67 -10.12 -5.00 14.87
CA ASN A 67 -10.74 -6.18 15.46
C ASN A 67 -12.00 -5.85 16.30
N ARG A 68 -12.00 -4.72 17.00
CA ARG A 68 -13.12 -4.28 17.87
C ARG A 68 -14.38 -3.93 17.09
N HIS A 69 -14.24 -3.65 15.81
CA HIS A 69 -15.33 -3.22 14.92
C HIS A 69 -15.80 -4.34 13.99
N VAL A 70 -15.02 -5.42 13.86
CA VAL A 70 -15.44 -6.61 13.11
C VAL A 70 -16.33 -7.48 14.00
N PRO A 71 -17.52 -7.91 13.54
CA PRO A 71 -18.37 -8.84 14.28
C PRO A 71 -17.60 -10.05 14.79
N GLY A 72 -17.85 -10.50 16.02
CA GLY A 72 -17.15 -11.65 16.61
C GLY A 72 -15.71 -11.37 17.08
N ASN A 73 -15.19 -10.15 16.90
CA ASN A 73 -13.88 -9.68 17.37
C ASN A 73 -12.71 -10.64 17.03
N PRO A 74 -12.48 -10.97 15.75
CA PRO A 74 -11.42 -11.88 15.35
C PRO A 74 -10.04 -11.35 15.76
N ARG A 75 -9.08 -12.24 15.96
CA ARG A 75 -7.68 -11.82 16.08
C ARG A 75 -7.22 -11.28 14.75
N THR A 76 -6.56 -10.13 14.72
CA THR A 76 -5.94 -9.59 13.50
C THR A 76 -4.44 -9.81 13.53
N VAL A 77 -3.82 -10.01 12.36
CA VAL A 77 -2.36 -10.13 12.21
C VAL A 77 -1.87 -9.51 10.90
N VAL A 78 -0.84 -8.65 10.97
CA VAL A 78 -0.23 -8.07 9.77
C VAL A 78 0.79 -9.00 9.13
N LYS A 79 0.70 -9.20 7.81
CA LYS A 79 1.66 -9.97 6.99
C LYS A 79 2.20 -9.13 5.82
N ASN A 80 3.51 -8.87 5.79
CA ASN A 80 4.14 -8.18 4.67
C ASN A 80 4.36 -9.12 3.47
N MET A 81 3.97 -8.68 2.28
CA MET A 81 4.21 -9.36 1.00
C MET A 81 4.76 -8.36 -0.04
N PRO A 82 6.01 -7.87 0.14
CA PRO A 82 6.60 -6.91 -0.77
C PRO A 82 6.89 -7.53 -2.15
N GLY A 83 6.80 -6.69 -3.19
CA GLY A 83 7.22 -7.03 -4.55
C GLY A 83 6.53 -6.19 -5.61
N ALA A 84 7.30 -5.73 -6.61
CA ALA A 84 6.82 -4.97 -7.76
C ALA A 84 5.83 -3.85 -7.39
N SER A 85 6.19 -3.01 -6.40
CA SER A 85 5.33 -1.92 -5.93
C SER A 85 3.90 -2.35 -5.55
N GLY A 86 3.73 -3.54 -4.95
CA GLY A 86 2.44 -4.04 -4.46
C GLY A 86 1.72 -4.99 -5.42
N LEU A 87 2.18 -5.09 -6.68
CA LEU A 87 1.57 -5.95 -7.69
C LEU A 87 1.61 -7.44 -7.31
N LYS A 88 2.66 -7.87 -6.60
CA LYS A 88 2.76 -9.24 -6.08
C LYS A 88 1.62 -9.56 -5.11
N LEU A 89 1.31 -8.65 -4.19
CA LEU A 89 0.23 -8.84 -3.24
C LEU A 89 -1.13 -8.83 -3.95
N ALA A 90 -1.35 -7.89 -4.88
CA ALA A 90 -2.58 -7.84 -5.66
C ALA A 90 -2.84 -9.15 -6.42
N GLY A 91 -1.82 -9.69 -7.11
CA GLY A 91 -1.91 -10.98 -7.78
C GLY A 91 -2.23 -12.14 -6.82
N TYR A 92 -1.57 -12.20 -5.65
CA TYR A 92 -1.88 -13.21 -4.63
C TYR A 92 -3.34 -13.12 -4.14
N MET A 93 -3.80 -11.91 -3.82
CA MET A 93 -5.17 -11.68 -3.34
C MET A 93 -6.23 -12.05 -4.39
N TYR A 94 -5.91 -11.88 -5.66
CA TYR A 94 -6.81 -12.21 -6.76
C TYR A 94 -6.84 -13.72 -7.07
N GLN A 95 -5.67 -14.37 -7.11
CA GLN A 95 -5.53 -15.73 -7.63
C GLN A 95 -5.58 -16.82 -6.56
N ALA A 96 -5.07 -16.55 -5.35
CA ALA A 96 -4.72 -17.60 -4.39
C ALA A 96 -5.20 -17.37 -2.95
N ALA A 97 -5.53 -16.13 -2.57
CA ALA A 97 -6.03 -15.87 -1.23
C ALA A 97 -7.42 -16.52 -1.02
N PRO A 98 -7.67 -17.12 0.16
CA PRO A 98 -9.00 -17.60 0.51
C PRO A 98 -10.04 -16.49 0.44
N LYS A 99 -11.21 -16.83 -0.11
CA LYS A 99 -12.35 -15.92 -0.30
C LYS A 99 -13.27 -15.88 0.93
N ASP A 100 -12.74 -16.15 2.10
CA ASP A 100 -13.51 -16.38 3.33
C ASP A 100 -13.82 -15.09 4.12
N GLY A 101 -13.35 -13.93 3.66
CA GLY A 101 -13.47 -12.67 4.41
C GLY A 101 -12.44 -12.52 5.54
N LEU A 102 -11.55 -13.49 5.75
CA LEU A 102 -10.47 -13.43 6.75
C LEU A 102 -9.14 -12.95 6.15
N HIS A 103 -9.16 -12.48 4.91
CA HIS A 103 -7.99 -12.02 4.16
C HIS A 103 -8.24 -10.61 3.65
N VAL A 104 -7.60 -9.63 4.28
CA VAL A 104 -7.69 -8.21 3.90
C VAL A 104 -6.32 -7.78 3.38
N ALA A 105 -6.26 -6.96 2.33
CA ALA A 105 -5.03 -6.41 1.81
C ALA A 105 -5.03 -4.89 1.82
N GLY A 106 -4.03 -4.29 2.46
CA GLY A 106 -3.58 -2.93 2.19
C GLY A 106 -2.80 -2.92 0.88
N LEU A 107 -3.50 -2.60 -0.20
CA LEU A 107 -2.93 -2.55 -1.55
C LEU A 107 -2.21 -1.22 -1.77
N HIS A 108 -1.29 -1.18 -2.72
CA HIS A 108 -0.71 0.08 -3.14
C HIS A 108 -1.63 0.76 -4.15
N ASN A 109 -1.68 2.09 -4.13
CA ASN A 109 -2.45 2.84 -5.12
C ASN A 109 -1.92 2.69 -6.58
N THR A 110 -0.74 2.11 -6.76
CA THR A 110 -0.20 1.67 -8.06
C THR A 110 -1.04 0.58 -8.72
N VAL A 111 -1.71 -0.28 -7.94
CA VAL A 111 -2.38 -1.49 -8.42
C VAL A 111 -3.40 -1.16 -9.50
N VAL A 112 -4.21 -0.11 -9.29
CA VAL A 112 -5.21 0.35 -10.25
C VAL A 112 -4.55 1.01 -11.45
N SER A 113 -3.56 1.89 -11.23
CA SER A 113 -2.91 2.62 -12.32
C SER A 113 -2.18 1.69 -13.30
N GLU A 114 -1.48 0.65 -12.79
CA GLU A 114 -0.75 -0.28 -13.65
C GLU A 114 -1.68 -1.09 -14.57
N GLU A 115 -2.82 -1.55 -14.04
CA GLU A 115 -3.85 -2.22 -14.85
C GLU A 115 -4.49 -1.27 -15.85
N SER A 116 -4.90 -0.08 -15.41
CA SER A 116 -5.54 0.91 -16.29
C SER A 116 -4.63 1.30 -17.46
N MET A 117 -3.31 1.35 -17.26
CA MET A 117 -2.31 1.59 -18.31
C MET A 117 -2.04 0.39 -19.22
N GLY A 118 -2.77 -0.72 -19.08
CA GLY A 118 -2.61 -1.92 -19.90
C GLY A 118 -1.33 -2.71 -19.61
N ARG A 119 -0.66 -2.45 -18.49
CA ARG A 119 0.56 -3.19 -18.11
C ARG A 119 0.21 -4.62 -17.74
N LYS A 120 1.16 -5.53 -17.92
CA LYS A 120 0.96 -6.96 -17.65
C LYS A 120 0.79 -7.22 -16.15
N VAL A 121 -0.46 -7.28 -15.72
CA VAL A 121 -0.87 -7.62 -14.34
C VAL A 121 -1.54 -9.00 -14.29
N GLN A 122 -1.85 -9.46 -13.08
CA GLN A 122 -2.39 -10.81 -12.80
C GLN A 122 -3.72 -10.74 -12.02
N TYR A 123 -4.43 -9.62 -12.15
CA TYR A 123 -5.66 -9.32 -11.43
C TYR A 123 -6.52 -8.36 -12.26
N LYS A 124 -7.78 -8.23 -11.87
CA LYS A 124 -8.68 -7.15 -12.29
C LYS A 124 -9.08 -6.32 -11.08
N SER A 125 -8.78 -5.03 -11.07
CA SER A 125 -8.96 -4.18 -9.89
C SER A 125 -10.42 -3.89 -9.59
N THR A 126 -11.29 -3.95 -10.60
CA THR A 126 -12.74 -3.83 -10.47
C THR A 126 -13.37 -4.99 -9.72
N ASP A 127 -12.75 -6.16 -9.74
CA ASP A 127 -13.31 -7.39 -9.15
C ASP A 127 -12.99 -7.51 -7.65
N PHE A 128 -12.07 -6.68 -7.14
CA PHE A 128 -11.82 -6.62 -5.70
C PHE A 128 -13.00 -6.01 -4.96
N ASN A 129 -13.24 -6.53 -3.76
CA ASN A 129 -14.18 -5.93 -2.84
C ASN A 129 -13.46 -4.84 -2.03
N TRP A 130 -13.50 -3.59 -2.49
CA TRP A 130 -12.87 -2.47 -1.80
C TRP A 130 -13.59 -2.17 -0.48
N LEU A 131 -12.83 -2.11 0.62
CA LEU A 131 -13.33 -1.75 1.95
C LEU A 131 -13.35 -0.23 2.16
N GLY A 132 -12.38 0.45 1.56
CA GLY A 132 -12.19 1.90 1.65
C GLY A 132 -10.71 2.28 1.52
N SER A 133 -10.41 3.56 1.69
CA SER A 133 -9.05 4.08 1.78
C SER A 133 -8.88 4.87 3.06
N ALA A 134 -7.73 4.70 3.72
CA ALA A 134 -7.44 5.37 5.00
C ALA A 134 -6.83 6.77 4.83
N ASN A 135 -6.42 7.13 3.61
CA ASN A 135 -5.83 8.44 3.31
C ASN A 135 -5.88 8.76 1.81
N SER A 136 -5.95 10.06 1.48
CA SER A 136 -5.59 10.61 0.18
C SER A 136 -4.12 11.09 0.19
N LEU A 137 -3.44 11.05 -0.95
CA LEU A 137 -2.00 11.34 -0.99
C LEU A 137 -1.70 12.66 -1.69
N THR A 138 -1.03 13.57 -1.00
CA THR A 138 -0.27 14.63 -1.67
C THR A 138 1.18 14.19 -1.80
N THR A 139 1.74 14.24 -3.00
CA THR A 139 3.17 14.05 -3.22
C THR A 139 3.82 15.36 -3.65
N VAL A 140 5.13 15.47 -3.41
CA VAL A 140 5.92 16.65 -3.74
C VAL A 140 7.19 16.29 -4.50
N CYS A 141 7.77 17.27 -5.18
CA CYS A 141 9.18 17.25 -5.58
C CYS A 141 9.98 18.17 -4.66
N ILE A 142 10.99 17.61 -4.00
CA ILE A 142 11.94 18.37 -3.20
C ILE A 142 13.30 18.43 -3.89
N VAL A 143 13.99 19.54 -3.67
CA VAL A 143 15.35 19.75 -4.17
C VAL A 143 16.23 20.29 -3.05
N SER A 144 17.48 19.84 -2.97
CA SER A 144 18.47 20.37 -2.03
C SER A 144 18.65 21.88 -2.21
N ALA A 145 18.76 22.61 -1.11
CA ALA A 145 19.14 24.01 -1.13
C ALA A 145 20.58 24.23 -1.64
N GLY A 146 21.38 23.17 -1.84
CA GLY A 146 22.66 23.23 -2.55
C GLY A 146 22.56 23.10 -4.09
N SER A 147 21.42 22.64 -4.62
CA SER A 147 21.22 22.44 -6.06
C SER A 147 21.16 23.77 -6.82
N PRO A 148 21.68 23.89 -8.06
CA PRO A 148 21.45 25.07 -8.89
C PRO A 148 19.98 25.26 -9.28
N VAL A 149 19.16 24.21 -9.23
CA VAL A 149 17.70 24.26 -9.46
C VAL A 149 16.99 24.59 -8.15
N LYS A 150 16.27 25.71 -8.10
CA LYS A 150 15.53 26.15 -6.89
C LYS A 150 14.02 26.17 -7.08
N THR A 151 13.58 26.37 -8.31
CA THR A 151 12.17 26.48 -8.70
C THR A 151 11.84 25.46 -9.80
N TYR A 152 10.55 25.25 -10.05
CA TYR A 152 10.12 24.41 -11.17
C TYR A 152 10.54 25.00 -12.53
N ALA A 153 10.59 26.32 -12.65
CA ALA A 153 11.06 26.99 -13.86
C ALA A 153 12.54 26.70 -14.14
N ASP A 154 13.37 26.62 -13.09
CA ASP A 154 14.78 26.23 -13.23
C ASP A 154 14.91 24.79 -13.71
N ALA A 155 14.04 23.90 -13.21
CA ALA A 155 14.01 22.49 -13.63
C ALA A 155 13.66 22.31 -15.12
N LYS A 156 13.05 23.30 -15.78
CA LYS A 156 12.85 23.30 -17.24
C LYS A 156 14.11 23.72 -18.02
N LYS A 157 15.03 24.44 -17.38
CA LYS A 157 16.22 25.06 -18.01
C LYS A 157 17.50 24.27 -17.77
N ALA A 158 17.61 23.58 -16.65
CA ALA A 158 18.80 22.85 -16.25
C ALA A 158 18.46 21.43 -15.80
N PRO A 159 19.33 20.43 -16.09
CA PRO A 159 19.13 19.08 -15.60
C PRO A 159 19.09 19.01 -14.07
N LEU A 160 18.06 18.36 -13.53
CA LEU A 160 17.99 17.98 -12.12
C LEU A 160 18.06 16.45 -12.01
N ILE A 161 19.09 15.97 -11.31
CA ILE A 161 19.22 14.55 -10.98
C ILE A 161 18.36 14.27 -9.74
N VAL A 162 17.42 13.33 -9.86
CA VAL A 162 16.54 12.92 -8.76
C VAL A 162 16.70 11.44 -8.45
N GLY A 163 16.64 11.09 -7.16
CA GLY A 163 16.65 9.69 -6.75
C GLY A 163 15.26 9.05 -6.79
N GLY A 164 15.23 7.75 -7.04
CA GLY A 164 14.02 6.95 -7.14
C GLY A 164 14.15 5.61 -6.42
N THR A 165 13.07 5.19 -5.76
CA THR A 165 13.04 3.98 -4.94
C THR A 165 12.58 2.76 -5.73
N GLY A 166 13.13 1.59 -5.39
CA GLY A 166 12.62 0.30 -5.84
C GLY A 166 12.43 0.18 -7.36
N SER A 167 11.27 -0.34 -7.78
CA SER A 167 10.95 -0.59 -9.19
C SER A 167 10.58 0.70 -9.93
N VAL A 168 10.70 0.68 -11.26
CA VAL A 168 10.31 1.80 -12.15
C VAL A 168 8.86 2.27 -11.98
N SER A 169 7.95 1.38 -11.55
CA SER A 169 6.55 1.71 -11.25
C SER A 169 6.33 2.46 -9.92
N SER A 170 7.36 2.66 -9.10
CA SER A 170 7.23 3.41 -7.85
C SER A 170 6.88 4.88 -8.15
N SER A 171 6.13 5.52 -7.24
CA SER A 171 5.80 6.95 -7.42
C SER A 171 7.04 7.81 -7.60
N THR A 172 8.14 7.46 -6.93
CA THR A 172 9.40 8.20 -7.00
C THR A 172 10.14 8.09 -8.33
N ASN A 173 9.76 7.13 -9.18
CA ASN A 173 10.26 6.96 -10.54
C ASN A 173 9.25 7.46 -11.58
N MET A 174 7.96 7.17 -11.37
CA MET A 174 6.86 7.54 -12.26
C MET A 174 6.66 9.06 -12.32
N VAL A 175 6.70 9.74 -11.18
CA VAL A 175 6.50 11.19 -11.10
C VAL A 175 7.53 11.96 -11.92
N PRO A 176 8.85 11.80 -11.71
CA PRO A 176 9.81 12.53 -12.53
C PRO A 176 9.74 12.16 -14.02
N ALA A 177 9.32 10.94 -14.38
CA ALA A 177 9.13 10.55 -15.78
C ALA A 177 8.03 11.38 -16.46
N TYR A 178 6.83 11.47 -15.86
CA TYR A 178 5.75 12.24 -16.47
C TYR A 178 5.95 13.76 -16.35
N LEU A 179 6.62 14.25 -15.30
CA LEU A 179 6.97 15.68 -15.21
C LEU A 179 7.88 16.09 -16.38
N ARG A 180 8.86 15.23 -16.71
CA ARG A 180 9.66 15.44 -17.92
C ARG A 180 8.81 15.39 -19.19
N SER A 181 7.98 14.35 -19.34
CA SER A 181 7.23 14.14 -20.58
C SER A 181 6.13 15.16 -20.83
N LEU A 182 5.48 15.68 -19.79
CA LEU A 182 4.26 16.47 -19.91
C LEU A 182 4.47 17.96 -19.65
N THR A 183 5.48 18.35 -18.87
CA THR A 183 5.68 19.76 -18.50
C THR A 183 7.00 20.36 -19.00
N GLY A 184 7.86 19.54 -19.63
CA GLY A 184 9.18 19.97 -20.13
C GLY A 184 10.26 20.11 -19.06
N ALA A 185 10.11 19.48 -17.88
CA ALA A 185 11.18 19.45 -16.88
C ALA A 185 12.34 18.55 -17.35
N THR A 186 13.58 18.95 -17.11
CA THR A 186 14.77 18.17 -17.46
C THR A 186 15.21 17.32 -16.27
N LEU A 187 14.52 16.19 -16.05
CA LEU A 187 14.75 15.31 -14.92
C LEU A 187 15.52 14.04 -15.34
N GLN A 188 16.60 13.73 -14.62
CA GLN A 188 17.36 12.48 -14.74
C GLN A 188 17.14 11.61 -13.51
N ILE A 189 16.76 10.35 -13.71
CA ILE A 189 16.34 9.47 -12.60
C ILE A 189 17.50 8.53 -12.22
N ILE A 190 17.93 8.56 -10.96
CA ILE A 190 18.77 7.51 -10.38
C ILE A 190 17.88 6.59 -9.55
N HIS A 191 17.58 5.40 -10.06
CA HIS A 191 16.63 4.48 -9.43
C HIS A 191 17.33 3.35 -8.66
N GLY A 192 16.60 2.66 -7.77
CA GLY A 192 17.10 1.48 -7.06
C GLY A 192 17.46 1.74 -5.60
N TYR A 193 17.23 2.96 -5.09
CA TYR A 193 17.33 3.21 -3.66
C TYR A 193 16.32 2.35 -2.88
N PRO A 194 16.70 1.78 -1.72
CA PRO A 194 15.83 0.87 -0.99
C PRO A 194 14.69 1.59 -0.26
N SER A 195 14.84 2.90 0.03
CA SER A 195 13.83 3.72 0.71
C SER A 195 13.92 5.19 0.29
N THR A 196 12.89 5.98 0.61
CA THR A 196 12.94 7.44 0.44
C THR A 196 13.95 8.09 1.39
N THR A 197 14.16 7.53 2.59
CA THR A 197 15.21 7.96 3.52
C THR A 197 16.60 7.87 2.85
N SER A 198 16.88 6.78 2.12
CA SER A 198 18.15 6.64 1.40
C SER A 198 18.34 7.70 0.33
N VAL A 199 17.26 8.08 -0.36
CA VAL A 199 17.33 9.16 -1.36
C VAL A 199 17.56 10.52 -0.69
N ILE A 200 16.89 10.79 0.44
CA ILE A 200 17.11 12.03 1.21
C ILE A 200 18.55 12.12 1.70
N LEU A 201 19.11 11.03 2.24
CA LEU A 201 20.52 10.98 2.64
C LEU A 201 21.47 11.18 1.45
N ALA A 202 21.19 10.56 0.30
CA ALA A 202 21.94 10.77 -0.93
C ALA A 202 21.87 12.24 -1.39
N MET A 203 20.70 12.88 -1.25
CA MET A 203 20.51 14.30 -1.54
C MET A 203 21.30 15.20 -0.59
N GLU A 204 21.31 14.90 0.71
CA GLU A 204 22.12 15.64 1.71
C GLU A 204 23.63 15.50 1.45
N ARG A 205 24.06 14.36 0.89
CA ARG A 205 25.44 14.12 0.44
C ARG A 205 25.77 14.74 -0.92
N GLY A 206 24.78 15.28 -1.62
CA GLY A 206 24.94 15.83 -2.97
C GLY A 206 25.09 14.78 -4.08
N GLU A 207 24.79 13.50 -3.81
CA GLU A 207 24.81 12.42 -4.81
C GLU A 207 23.64 12.54 -5.81
N VAL A 208 22.51 13.10 -5.34
CA VAL A 208 21.37 13.52 -6.17
C VAL A 208 20.97 14.94 -5.79
N GLY A 209 20.34 15.67 -6.71
CA GLY A 209 19.85 17.02 -6.44
C GLY A 209 18.51 17.07 -5.73
N GLY A 210 17.68 16.02 -5.85
CA GLY A 210 16.34 16.01 -5.30
C GLY A 210 15.63 14.65 -5.32
N LEU A 211 14.34 14.69 -4.99
CA LEU A 211 13.44 13.55 -4.96
C LEU A 211 12.04 14.00 -5.35
N CYS A 212 11.47 13.37 -6.36
CA CYS A 212 10.09 13.59 -6.80
C CYS A 212 9.18 12.46 -6.38
N GLY A 213 7.88 12.73 -6.24
CA GLY A 213 6.88 11.71 -5.88
C GLY A 213 6.96 11.24 -4.42
N LEU A 214 7.61 12.02 -3.54
CA LEU A 214 7.64 11.80 -2.10
C LEU A 214 6.32 12.25 -1.50
N GLY A 215 5.66 11.40 -0.69
CA GLY A 215 4.45 11.81 0.04
C GLY A 215 4.75 12.97 1.01
N TRP A 216 3.89 13.99 1.04
CA TRP A 216 4.03 15.12 1.98
C TRP A 216 4.01 14.63 3.43
N ASP A 217 3.14 13.67 3.75
CA ASP A 217 3.11 12.94 5.02
C ASP A 217 4.46 12.29 5.38
N SER A 218 5.11 11.70 4.37
CA SER A 218 6.37 10.99 4.52
C SER A 218 7.53 11.96 4.71
N LEU A 219 7.56 13.07 3.97
CA LEU A 219 8.49 14.17 4.21
C LEU A 219 8.32 14.74 5.63
N LYS A 220 7.06 14.91 6.05
CA LYS A 220 6.72 15.37 7.40
C LYS A 220 7.31 14.47 8.50
N ALA A 221 7.20 13.17 8.30
CA ALA A 221 7.71 12.19 9.26
C ALA A 221 9.24 12.03 9.23
N GLN A 222 9.86 12.13 8.04
CA GLN A 222 11.27 11.75 7.84
C GLN A 222 12.23 12.93 7.98
N ALA A 223 11.86 14.12 7.49
CA ALA A 223 12.83 15.18 7.26
C ALA A 223 12.25 16.61 7.37
N MET A 224 11.30 16.85 8.29
CA MET A 224 10.77 18.22 8.50
C MET A 224 11.79 19.25 8.92
N HIS A 225 12.85 18.81 9.59
CA HIS A 225 13.97 19.69 9.90
C HIS A 225 14.57 20.29 8.63
N LEU A 226 14.61 19.58 7.50
CA LEU A 226 15.10 20.14 6.24
C LEU A 226 14.20 21.26 5.69
N VAL A 227 12.88 21.15 5.87
CA VAL A 227 11.93 22.22 5.51
C VAL A 227 12.11 23.41 6.44
N ARG A 228 12.07 23.17 7.75
CA ARG A 228 12.19 24.20 8.80
C ARG A 228 13.50 24.97 8.70
N ASP A 229 14.60 24.26 8.49
CA ASP A 229 15.96 24.79 8.44
C ASP A 229 16.33 25.29 7.03
N LYS A 230 15.35 25.35 6.11
CA LYS A 230 15.48 25.84 4.72
C LYS A 230 16.59 25.14 3.92
N LYS A 231 16.79 23.84 4.19
CA LYS A 231 17.77 22.99 3.49
C LYS A 231 17.21 22.36 2.22
N ILE A 232 15.92 22.49 1.95
CA ILE A 232 15.27 22.05 0.72
C ILE A 232 14.28 23.10 0.20
N ASN A 233 14.03 23.09 -1.11
CA ASN A 233 12.90 23.77 -1.72
C ASN A 233 11.87 22.74 -2.19
N ILE A 234 10.58 23.07 -2.10
CA ILE A 234 9.49 22.26 -2.64
C ILE A 234 9.09 22.86 -3.99
N LEU A 235 9.31 22.12 -5.08
CA LEU A 235 9.16 22.62 -6.45
C LEU A 235 7.72 22.57 -6.96
N VAL A 236 7.01 21.52 -6.61
CA VAL A 236 5.64 21.26 -7.08
C VAL A 236 4.92 20.34 -6.10
N GLN A 237 3.64 20.59 -5.89
CA GLN A 237 2.70 19.69 -5.23
C GLN A 237 1.84 18.95 -6.27
N ILE A 238 1.67 17.66 -6.04
CA ILE A 238 1.09 16.69 -6.97
C ILE A 238 0.02 15.90 -6.22
N ALA A 239 -1.23 16.25 -6.51
CA ALA A 239 -2.41 15.71 -5.89
C ALA A 239 -3.62 15.98 -6.79
N LYS A 240 -4.79 15.45 -6.42
CA LYS A 240 -6.06 15.78 -7.09
C LYS A 240 -6.47 17.24 -6.85
N ARG A 241 -6.14 17.79 -5.68
CA ARG A 241 -6.38 19.19 -5.30
C ARG A 241 -5.18 19.70 -4.50
N PRO A 242 -4.85 21.00 -4.56
CA PRO A 242 -3.80 21.56 -3.72
C PRO A 242 -4.22 21.50 -2.24
N THR A 243 -3.22 21.49 -1.35
CA THR A 243 -3.44 21.57 0.10
C THR A 243 -3.00 22.92 0.66
N GLU A 244 -3.73 23.43 1.66
CA GLU A 244 -3.40 24.69 2.35
C GLU A 244 -2.03 24.64 3.03
N GLU A 245 -1.57 23.47 3.48
CA GLU A 245 -0.23 23.29 4.06
C GLU A 245 0.90 23.64 3.07
N LEU A 246 0.62 23.60 1.77
CA LEU A 246 1.57 23.87 0.68
C LEU A 246 1.16 25.11 -0.12
N LYS A 247 0.44 26.05 0.50
CA LYS A 247 0.08 27.33 -0.12
C LYS A 247 1.32 28.04 -0.67
N GLY A 248 1.26 28.44 -1.93
CA GLY A 248 2.38 29.08 -2.65
C GLY A 248 3.32 28.10 -3.35
N VAL A 249 3.24 26.79 -3.09
CA VAL A 249 3.93 25.78 -3.90
C VAL A 249 3.13 25.55 -5.20
N PRO A 250 3.77 25.61 -6.39
CA PRO A 250 3.11 25.36 -7.66
C PRO A 250 2.34 24.03 -7.69
N PHE A 251 1.16 24.02 -8.33
CA PHE A 251 0.33 22.83 -8.47
C PHE A 251 0.47 22.20 -9.85
N ILE A 252 0.52 20.87 -9.90
CA ILE A 252 0.81 20.14 -11.15
C ILE A 252 -0.19 20.40 -12.28
N MET A 253 -1.48 20.59 -11.97
CA MET A 253 -2.48 20.83 -13.02
C MET A 253 -2.27 22.16 -13.75
N ASP A 254 -1.74 23.17 -13.06
CA ASP A 254 -1.43 24.47 -13.64
C ASP A 254 -0.19 24.43 -14.56
N MET A 255 0.52 23.29 -14.61
CA MET A 255 1.71 23.09 -15.42
C MET A 255 1.43 22.36 -16.75
N ALA A 256 0.18 21.99 -17.00
CA ALA A 256 -0.24 21.36 -18.25
C ALA A 256 0.00 22.32 -19.43
N ASN A 257 0.58 21.82 -20.53
CA ASN A 257 0.82 22.63 -21.73
C ASN A 257 -0.39 22.67 -22.68
N SER A 258 -1.41 21.84 -22.43
CA SER A 258 -2.61 21.72 -23.26
C SER A 258 -3.80 21.19 -22.46
N PRO A 259 -5.05 21.41 -22.91
CA PRO A 259 -6.23 20.76 -22.30
C PRO A 259 -6.14 19.24 -22.28
N GLU A 260 -5.47 18.65 -23.28
CA GLU A 260 -5.19 17.21 -23.35
C GLU A 260 -4.21 16.79 -22.23
N ASP A 261 -3.18 17.59 -21.93
CA ASP A 261 -2.25 17.32 -20.81
C ASP A 261 -2.96 17.37 -19.47
N VAL A 262 -3.94 18.26 -19.29
CA VAL A 262 -4.75 18.30 -18.06
C VAL A 262 -5.43 16.96 -17.83
N LYS A 263 -6.10 16.40 -18.85
CA LYS A 263 -6.78 15.09 -18.75
C LYS A 263 -5.79 13.95 -18.43
N VAL A 264 -4.60 13.98 -19.04
CA VAL A 264 -3.55 12.99 -18.75
C VAL A 264 -3.06 13.12 -17.30
N LEU A 265 -2.82 14.35 -16.82
CA LEU A 265 -2.41 14.59 -15.45
C LEU A 265 -3.51 14.21 -14.45
N GLU A 266 -4.78 14.50 -14.75
CA GLU A 266 -5.94 14.08 -13.95
C GLU A 266 -5.94 12.55 -13.77
N PHE A 267 -5.75 11.81 -14.85
CA PHE A 267 -5.62 10.35 -14.79
C PHE A 267 -4.41 9.91 -13.96
N LEU A 268 -3.23 10.51 -14.18
CA LEU A 268 -2.00 10.14 -13.48
C LEU A 268 -2.06 10.43 -11.97
N VAL A 269 -2.72 11.51 -11.54
CA VAL A 269 -2.91 11.80 -10.12
C VAL A 269 -4.16 11.14 -9.54
N ALA A 270 -5.04 10.55 -10.35
CA ALA A 270 -6.27 9.90 -9.86
C ALA A 270 -5.97 8.83 -8.81
N ARG A 271 -4.85 8.10 -8.94
CA ARG A 271 -4.37 7.14 -7.94
C ARG A 271 -4.14 7.74 -6.55
N GLN A 272 -3.91 9.05 -6.46
CA GLN A 272 -3.67 9.73 -5.20
C GLN A 272 -4.95 9.84 -4.36
N TYR A 273 -6.12 9.85 -5.01
CA TYR A 273 -7.42 9.87 -4.34
C TYR A 273 -7.61 8.68 -3.41
N ILE A 274 -7.22 7.48 -3.87
CA ILE A 274 -7.35 6.24 -3.08
C ILE A 274 -6.09 5.92 -2.26
N GLY A 275 -5.22 6.89 -1.98
CA GLY A 275 -3.84 6.79 -1.47
C GLY A 275 -3.42 5.58 -0.60
N ARG A 276 -4.25 5.13 0.36
CA ARG A 276 -4.02 3.93 1.19
C ARG A 276 -5.22 2.96 1.16
N PRO A 277 -5.48 2.27 0.04
CA PRO A 277 -6.70 1.50 -0.15
C PRO A 277 -6.62 0.08 0.43
N TYR A 278 -7.76 -0.42 0.91
CA TYR A 278 -7.93 -1.75 1.48
C TYR A 278 -8.99 -2.54 0.72
N ALA A 279 -8.74 -3.81 0.48
CA ALA A 279 -9.67 -4.69 -0.22
C ALA A 279 -9.65 -6.12 0.33
N VAL A 280 -10.71 -6.86 0.04
CA VAL A 280 -10.77 -8.33 0.19
C VAL A 280 -10.85 -9.02 -1.18
N PRO A 281 -10.48 -10.31 -1.28
CA PRO A 281 -10.45 -11.03 -2.55
C PRO A 281 -11.78 -10.98 -3.32
N PRO A 282 -11.73 -11.09 -4.66
CA PRO A 282 -12.91 -11.33 -5.48
C PRO A 282 -13.63 -12.61 -5.04
N GLY A 283 -14.96 -12.56 -5.03
CA GLY A 283 -15.81 -13.70 -4.66
C GLY A 283 -15.90 -13.99 -3.16
N ALA A 284 -15.46 -13.07 -2.30
CA ALA A 284 -15.79 -13.14 -0.87
C ALA A 284 -17.30 -12.98 -0.63
N PRO A 285 -17.90 -13.67 0.37
CA PRO A 285 -19.32 -13.54 0.69
C PRO A 285 -19.76 -12.10 0.95
N ALA A 286 -20.87 -11.68 0.34
CA ALA A 286 -21.32 -10.29 0.33
C ALA A 286 -21.66 -9.75 1.73
N ASP A 287 -22.23 -10.60 2.58
CA ASP A 287 -22.52 -10.32 4.00
C ASP A 287 -21.24 -10.00 4.80
N ARG A 288 -20.17 -10.77 4.56
CA ARG A 288 -18.85 -10.54 5.15
C ARG A 288 -18.21 -9.26 4.62
N VAL A 289 -18.30 -9.01 3.31
CA VAL A 289 -17.81 -7.76 2.69
C VAL A 289 -18.51 -6.55 3.30
N ALA A 290 -19.85 -6.60 3.43
CA ALA A 290 -20.63 -5.52 4.03
C ALA A 290 -20.23 -5.27 5.49
N ALA A 291 -20.05 -6.33 6.28
CA ALA A 291 -19.58 -6.21 7.66
C ALA A 291 -18.16 -5.61 7.74
N LEU A 292 -17.26 -5.98 6.84
CA LEU A 292 -15.89 -5.45 6.81
C LEU A 292 -15.82 -3.99 6.33
N ARG A 293 -16.67 -3.57 5.38
CA ARG A 293 -16.82 -2.16 5.00
C ARG A 293 -17.29 -1.32 6.19
N LYS A 294 -18.32 -1.78 6.89
CA LYS A 294 -18.81 -1.12 8.09
C LYS A 294 -17.71 -1.04 9.15
N ALA A 295 -17.05 -2.16 9.46
CA ALA A 295 -15.96 -2.21 10.42
C ALA A 295 -14.80 -1.26 10.06
N PHE A 296 -14.52 -1.10 8.76
CA PHE A 296 -13.47 -0.19 8.28
C PHE A 296 -13.83 1.26 8.58
N LEU A 297 -15.05 1.68 8.25
CA LEU A 297 -15.53 3.03 8.53
C LEU A 297 -15.64 3.30 10.02
N ASP A 298 -16.17 2.36 10.80
CA ASP A 298 -16.24 2.47 12.26
C ASP A 298 -14.84 2.61 12.88
N THR A 299 -13.84 1.91 12.32
CA THR A 299 -12.43 2.06 12.74
C THR A 299 -11.89 3.45 12.42
N MET A 300 -12.17 3.98 11.23
CA MET A 300 -11.72 5.32 10.83
C MET A 300 -12.34 6.43 11.70
N ALA A 301 -13.53 6.20 12.25
CA ALA A 301 -14.23 7.12 13.14
C ALA A 301 -13.90 6.92 14.64
N ASP A 302 -13.17 5.85 15.00
CA ASP A 302 -12.92 5.52 16.41
C ASP A 302 -11.96 6.52 17.08
N PRO A 303 -12.36 7.18 18.19
CA PRO A 303 -11.52 8.16 18.86
C PRO A 303 -10.16 7.63 19.35
N LYS A 304 -10.08 6.35 19.75
CA LYS A 304 -8.81 5.73 20.16
C LYS A 304 -7.90 5.50 18.96
N PHE A 305 -8.48 5.15 17.80
CA PHE A 305 -7.73 5.01 16.55
C PHE A 305 -7.19 6.38 16.10
N LEU A 306 -8.05 7.41 16.08
CA LEU A 306 -7.68 8.76 15.68
C LEU A 306 -6.61 9.36 16.59
N ALA A 307 -6.74 9.20 17.91
CA ALA A 307 -5.74 9.68 18.87
C ALA A 307 -4.38 8.97 18.70
N GLU A 308 -4.36 7.68 18.36
CA GLU A 308 -3.11 6.98 18.06
C GLU A 308 -2.53 7.37 16.70
N ALA A 309 -3.38 7.61 15.70
CA ALA A 309 -2.97 8.12 14.39
C ALA A 309 -2.26 9.47 14.52
N GLU A 310 -2.85 10.39 15.29
CA GLU A 310 -2.29 11.72 15.56
C GLU A 310 -0.93 11.62 16.26
N LYS A 311 -0.83 10.82 17.33
CA LYS A 311 0.45 10.55 18.03
C LYS A 311 1.54 10.00 17.11
N GLN A 312 1.15 9.27 16.07
CA GLN A 312 2.06 8.70 15.08
C GLN A 312 2.27 9.60 13.86
N LEU A 313 1.65 10.79 13.81
CA LEU A 313 1.67 11.69 12.65
C LEU A 313 1.20 10.98 11.37
N ILE A 314 0.17 10.14 11.50
CA ILE A 314 -0.47 9.42 10.40
C ILE A 314 -1.78 10.16 10.07
N PRO A 315 -1.84 10.94 8.97
CA PRO A 315 -3.07 11.63 8.59
C PRO A 315 -4.14 10.61 8.16
N ILE A 316 -5.37 10.82 8.61
CA ILE A 316 -6.52 10.00 8.24
C ILE A 316 -7.47 10.87 7.40
N GLU A 317 -7.66 10.45 6.16
CA GLU A 317 -8.64 11.04 5.24
C GLU A 317 -9.37 9.88 4.57
N VAL A 318 -10.57 9.58 5.08
CA VAL A 318 -11.29 8.37 4.69
C VAL A 318 -11.97 8.54 3.33
N VAL A 319 -11.87 7.50 2.49
CA VAL A 319 -12.70 7.32 1.30
C VAL A 319 -13.46 6.00 1.48
N THR A 320 -14.78 6.01 1.28
CA THR A 320 -15.61 4.82 1.49
C THR A 320 -15.30 3.72 0.47
N GLY A 321 -15.65 2.46 0.79
CA GLY A 321 -15.45 1.34 -0.14
C GLY A 321 -16.18 1.54 -1.47
N GLU A 322 -17.37 2.10 -1.42
CA GLU A 322 -18.21 2.45 -2.57
C GLU A 322 -17.57 3.54 -3.44
N GLU A 323 -17.03 4.59 -2.82
CA GLU A 323 -16.32 5.65 -3.54
C GLU A 323 -15.01 5.15 -4.15
N VAL A 324 -14.27 4.27 -3.46
CA VAL A 324 -13.09 3.61 -4.02
C VAL A 324 -13.49 2.76 -5.22
N GLN A 325 -14.51 1.91 -5.09
CA GLN A 325 -15.00 1.05 -6.18
C GLN A 325 -15.35 1.88 -7.43
N LYS A 326 -16.18 2.92 -7.25
CA LYS A 326 -16.58 3.83 -8.33
C LYS A 326 -15.37 4.54 -8.96
N HIS A 327 -14.40 4.94 -8.14
CA HIS A 327 -13.18 5.58 -8.62
C HIS A 327 -12.31 4.61 -9.43
N VAL A 328 -12.17 3.36 -9.00
CA VAL A 328 -11.45 2.32 -9.75
C VAL A 328 -12.11 2.08 -11.10
N GLU A 329 -13.42 1.91 -11.14
CA GLU A 329 -14.17 1.75 -12.39
C GLU A 329 -13.99 2.95 -13.32
N SER A 330 -14.01 4.19 -12.77
CA SER A 330 -13.74 5.40 -13.55
C SER A 330 -12.33 5.43 -14.12
N MET A 331 -11.31 4.96 -13.38
CA MET A 331 -9.94 4.89 -13.89
C MET A 331 -9.81 3.86 -15.01
N ILE A 332 -10.44 2.69 -14.88
CA ILE A 332 -10.42 1.64 -15.90
C ILE A 332 -11.16 2.08 -17.17
N ASN A 333 -12.24 2.84 -17.03
CA ASN A 333 -13.05 3.34 -18.15
C ASN A 333 -12.56 4.68 -18.70
N THR A 334 -11.37 5.14 -18.32
CA THR A 334 -10.78 6.36 -18.91
C THR A 334 -10.56 6.16 -20.42
N ASP A 335 -10.68 7.24 -21.19
CA ASP A 335 -10.45 7.21 -22.64
C ASP A 335 -9.10 6.55 -22.98
N LYS A 336 -9.11 5.63 -23.95
CA LYS A 336 -7.93 4.83 -24.31
C LYS A 336 -6.77 5.69 -24.82
N ALA A 337 -7.02 6.82 -25.47
CA ALA A 337 -5.99 7.74 -25.92
C ALA A 337 -5.32 8.44 -24.72
N ILE A 338 -6.12 8.83 -23.71
CA ILE A 338 -5.59 9.39 -22.45
C ILE A 338 -4.74 8.36 -21.71
N ILE A 339 -5.22 7.12 -21.61
CA ILE A 339 -4.49 5.99 -21.01
C ILE A 339 -3.16 5.76 -21.75
N ALA A 340 -3.18 5.68 -23.07
CA ALA A 340 -1.98 5.43 -23.88
C ALA A 340 -0.95 6.56 -23.71
N ARG A 341 -1.41 7.82 -23.67
CA ARG A 341 -0.55 8.98 -23.44
C ARG A 341 0.01 9.01 -22.01
N ALA A 342 -0.79 8.64 -21.02
CA ALA A 342 -0.37 8.51 -19.62
C ALA A 342 0.68 7.40 -19.44
N ASP A 343 0.46 6.23 -20.04
CA ASP A 343 1.45 5.15 -20.01
C ASP A 343 2.76 5.62 -20.64
N ALA A 344 2.70 6.17 -21.87
CA ALA A 344 3.88 6.70 -22.56
C ALA A 344 4.62 7.78 -21.74
N ALA A 345 3.90 8.66 -21.04
CA ALA A 345 4.48 9.70 -20.20
C ALA A 345 5.19 9.15 -18.96
N THR A 346 4.79 7.98 -18.46
CA THR A 346 5.37 7.35 -17.26
C THR A 346 6.48 6.35 -17.57
N LEU A 347 6.67 5.99 -18.84
CA LEU A 347 7.78 5.14 -19.25
C LEU A 347 9.11 5.88 -19.10
N ILE A 348 10.08 5.18 -18.52
CA ILE A 348 11.47 5.62 -18.43
C ILE A 348 12.19 4.99 -19.63
N LYS A 349 12.58 5.80 -20.61
CA LYS A 349 13.28 5.35 -21.82
C LYS A 349 14.73 5.00 -21.50
N LYS A 350 15.37 4.26 -22.41
CA LYS A 350 16.80 3.94 -22.29
C LYS A 350 17.64 5.23 -22.24
N GLY A 351 18.52 5.35 -21.25
CA GLY A 351 19.40 6.51 -21.05
C GLY A 351 18.80 7.63 -20.20
N GLU A 352 17.50 7.56 -19.89
CA GLU A 352 16.80 8.52 -19.03
C GLU A 352 16.88 8.18 -17.53
N SER A 353 17.38 6.98 -17.23
CA SER A 353 17.70 6.57 -15.88
C SER A 353 19.03 5.84 -15.78
N ARG A 354 19.57 5.81 -14.56
CA ARG A 354 20.74 5.01 -14.17
C ARG A 354 20.45 4.32 -12.84
N GLU A 355 21.10 3.19 -12.60
CA GLU A 355 20.99 2.52 -11.31
C GLU A 355 21.81 3.27 -10.24
N ALA A 356 21.27 3.34 -9.03
CA ALA A 356 21.91 3.97 -7.89
C ALA A 356 23.19 3.23 -7.50
N LYS A 357 24.31 3.96 -7.43
CA LYS A 357 25.52 3.47 -6.76
C LYS A 357 25.37 3.73 -5.27
N LEU A 358 24.92 2.71 -4.55
CA LEU A 358 24.71 2.80 -3.10
C LEU A 358 26.05 2.87 -2.36
N THR A 359 26.29 3.98 -1.66
CA THR A 359 27.46 4.17 -0.80
C THR A 359 27.27 3.47 0.56
N TRP A 360 27.57 2.18 0.58
CA TRP A 360 27.51 1.37 1.80
C TRP A 360 28.67 1.69 2.75
N ARG A 361 28.34 1.90 4.03
CA ARG A 361 29.32 1.99 5.12
C ARG A 361 29.38 0.66 5.84
N THR A 362 30.57 0.21 6.20
CA THR A 362 30.72 -0.99 7.05
C THR A 362 31.43 -0.61 8.33
N VAL A 363 30.76 -0.84 9.45
CA VAL A 363 31.37 -0.76 10.78
C VAL A 363 31.61 -2.18 11.28
N LYS A 364 32.81 -2.44 11.80
CA LYS A 364 33.24 -3.78 12.19
C LYS A 364 33.29 -3.93 13.71
N GLY A 365 32.96 -5.11 14.21
CA GLY A 365 33.11 -5.47 15.62
C GLY A 365 32.27 -4.61 16.57
N VAL A 366 31.14 -4.06 16.13
CA VAL A 366 30.28 -3.24 16.99
C VAL A 366 29.30 -4.09 17.76
N LYS A 367 29.01 -3.69 19.00
CA LYS A 367 27.93 -4.32 19.77
C LYS A 367 26.58 -3.76 19.33
N ILE A 368 25.58 -4.64 19.25
CA ILE A 368 24.19 -4.21 19.16
C ILE A 368 23.80 -3.66 20.53
N ASP A 369 23.62 -2.35 20.64
CA ASP A 369 23.21 -1.69 21.88
C ASP A 369 21.75 -2.01 22.21
N GLN A 370 20.89 -1.93 21.21
CA GLN A 370 19.46 -2.19 21.35
C GLN A 370 18.87 -2.76 20.07
N ILE A 371 17.79 -3.54 20.19
CA ILE A 371 16.95 -3.92 19.06
C ILE A 371 15.58 -3.26 19.24
N LYS A 372 15.27 -2.30 18.38
CA LYS A 372 13.96 -1.63 18.35
C LYS A 372 13.13 -2.23 17.22
N LYS A 373 12.27 -3.19 17.56
CA LYS A 373 11.46 -3.96 16.59
C LYS A 373 12.33 -4.67 15.54
N ARG A 374 12.46 -4.11 14.34
CA ARG A 374 13.29 -4.65 13.24
C ARG A 374 14.54 -3.80 12.96
N ASN A 375 14.85 -2.83 13.82
CA ASN A 375 16.02 -1.98 13.70
C ASN A 375 17.07 -2.34 14.75
N LEU A 376 18.33 -2.33 14.35
CA LEU A 376 19.47 -2.43 15.25
C LEU A 376 19.93 -1.03 15.61
N VAL A 377 20.19 -0.80 16.89
CA VAL A 377 20.90 0.38 17.37
C VAL A 377 22.32 -0.05 17.71
N PHE A 378 23.31 0.66 17.18
CA PHE A 378 24.74 0.40 17.39
C PHE A 378 25.51 1.72 17.29
N LYS A 379 26.80 1.73 17.63
CA LYS A 379 27.64 2.93 17.48
C LYS A 379 28.50 2.87 16.23
N ASP A 380 28.49 3.94 15.44
CA ASP A 380 29.50 4.20 14.41
C ASP A 380 30.18 5.54 14.71
N GLY A 381 31.51 5.54 14.85
CA GLY A 381 32.28 6.73 15.22
C GLY A 381 31.80 7.39 16.52
N GLY A 382 31.31 6.60 17.48
CA GLY A 382 30.80 7.08 18.77
C GLY A 382 29.37 7.62 18.75
N LYS A 383 28.75 7.78 17.57
CA LYS A 383 27.35 8.20 17.44
C LYS A 383 26.43 6.99 17.40
N ALA A 384 25.29 7.09 18.06
CA ALA A 384 24.24 6.07 17.92
C ALA A 384 23.68 6.11 16.49
N VAL A 385 23.55 4.94 15.89
CA VAL A 385 23.01 4.71 14.56
C VAL A 385 21.94 3.65 14.67
N GLU A 386 20.79 3.90 14.07
CA GLU A 386 19.69 2.95 13.96
C GLU A 386 19.55 2.45 12.51
N ALA A 387 19.69 1.13 12.26
CA ALA A 387 19.55 0.57 10.92
C ALA A 387 18.54 -0.58 10.87
N GLY A 388 17.64 -0.54 9.88
CA GLY A 388 16.62 -1.54 9.62
C GLY A 388 17.18 -2.83 9.04
N THR A 389 16.78 -3.96 9.61
CA THR A 389 17.21 -5.31 9.19
C THR A 389 16.40 -5.88 8.03
N SER A 390 15.40 -5.15 7.54
CA SER A 390 14.50 -5.63 6.48
C SER A 390 15.24 -5.74 5.16
N GLY A 391 15.35 -6.97 4.62
CA GLY A 391 16.07 -7.23 3.36
C GLY A 391 17.58 -7.45 3.53
N ALA A 392 18.12 -7.28 4.74
CA ALA A 392 19.54 -7.51 5.02
C ALA A 392 19.92 -8.98 4.85
N LYS A 393 21.14 -9.25 4.35
CA LYS A 393 21.78 -10.57 4.44
C LYS A 393 22.35 -10.74 5.85
N ILE A 394 21.71 -11.58 6.66
CA ILE A 394 22.06 -11.75 8.08
C ILE A 394 22.75 -13.10 8.29
N THR A 395 23.92 -13.07 8.90
CA THR A 395 24.67 -14.26 9.34
C THR A 395 24.99 -14.19 10.83
N VAL A 396 24.97 -15.34 11.50
CA VAL A 396 25.48 -15.52 12.87
C VAL A 396 26.40 -16.72 12.86
N ASP A 397 27.66 -16.53 13.27
CA ASP A 397 28.71 -17.56 13.23
C ASP A 397 28.82 -18.21 11.83
N GLY A 398 28.75 -17.38 10.78
CA GLY A 398 28.81 -17.80 9.37
C GLY A 398 27.53 -18.43 8.80
N LYS A 399 26.49 -18.69 9.61
CA LYS A 399 25.23 -19.31 9.15
C LYS A 399 24.17 -18.25 8.84
N LYS A 400 23.49 -18.37 7.69
CA LYS A 400 22.39 -17.46 7.30
C LYS A 400 21.20 -17.62 8.25
N VAL A 401 20.73 -16.51 8.83
CA VAL A 401 19.62 -16.49 9.79
C VAL A 401 18.58 -15.43 9.45
N LYS A 402 17.44 -15.46 10.15
CA LYS A 402 16.42 -14.39 10.10
C LYS A 402 16.74 -13.33 11.16
N SER A 403 16.25 -12.10 10.99
CA SER A 403 16.52 -10.97 11.90
C SER A 403 16.15 -11.23 13.37
N LYS A 404 15.17 -12.09 13.63
CA LYS A 404 14.80 -12.52 15.00
C LYS A 404 15.91 -13.25 15.77
N ALA A 405 16.97 -13.69 15.10
CA ALA A 405 18.11 -14.36 15.74
C ALA A 405 19.11 -13.37 16.34
N LEU A 406 19.02 -12.09 15.97
CA LEU A 406 19.87 -11.03 16.50
C LEU A 406 19.45 -10.67 17.92
N LYS A 407 20.42 -10.38 18.79
CA LYS A 407 20.20 -9.98 20.18
C LYS A 407 21.09 -8.79 20.54
N ALA A 408 20.61 -7.94 21.45
CA ALA A 408 21.46 -6.93 22.08
C ALA A 408 22.67 -7.61 22.74
N GLY A 409 23.82 -6.95 22.68
CA GLY A 409 25.12 -7.46 23.15
C GLY A 409 25.92 -8.26 22.12
N MET A 410 25.30 -8.78 21.06
CA MET A 410 26.04 -9.47 19.99
C MET A 410 27.02 -8.52 19.30
N THR A 411 28.19 -9.04 18.96
CA THR A 411 29.23 -8.30 18.22
C THR A 411 29.07 -8.57 16.73
N CYS A 412 28.94 -7.52 15.93
CA CYS A 412 28.60 -7.64 14.51
C CYS A 412 29.45 -6.72 13.64
N ASP A 413 29.73 -7.19 12.42
CA ASP A 413 30.09 -6.33 11.29
C ASP A 413 28.78 -5.93 10.59
N ILE A 414 28.49 -4.63 10.57
CA ILE A 414 27.23 -4.08 10.05
C ILE A 414 27.54 -3.21 8.85
N THR A 415 27.05 -3.62 7.68
CA THR A 415 27.06 -2.84 6.45
C THR A 415 25.70 -2.16 6.27
N TYR A 416 25.67 -0.84 6.23
CA TYR A 416 24.45 -0.03 6.24
C TYR A 416 24.62 1.28 5.42
N LEU A 417 23.52 1.92 5.03
CA LEU A 417 23.58 3.14 4.20
C LEU A 417 23.70 4.43 5.00
N GLY A 418 23.02 4.52 6.14
CA GLY A 418 23.02 5.67 7.03
C GLY A 418 22.13 5.47 8.24
N ASP A 419 22.11 6.47 9.12
CA ASP A 419 21.24 6.47 10.29
C ASP A 419 19.75 6.52 9.89
N HIS A 420 18.93 5.77 10.62
CA HIS A 420 17.52 5.49 10.33
C HIS A 420 17.22 4.89 8.95
N ASP A 421 18.22 4.31 8.27
CA ASP A 421 18.08 3.66 6.97
C ASP A 421 18.24 2.12 7.07
N VAL A 422 18.48 1.42 5.96
CA VAL A 422 18.58 -0.05 5.91
C VAL A 422 20.02 -0.56 6.07
N ALA A 423 20.13 -1.74 6.69
CA ALA A 423 21.31 -2.58 6.65
C ALA A 423 21.27 -3.52 5.42
N GLY A 424 22.40 -3.65 4.73
CA GLY A 424 22.56 -4.55 3.58
C GLY A 424 23.13 -5.90 3.98
N LYS A 425 24.09 -5.90 4.91
CA LYS A 425 24.71 -7.10 5.47
C LYS A 425 24.91 -6.94 6.98
N ILE A 426 24.61 -7.97 7.74
CA ILE A 426 24.82 -8.03 9.18
C ILE A 426 25.48 -9.37 9.48
N ASP A 427 26.71 -9.35 9.97
CA ASP A 427 27.48 -10.56 10.26
C ASP A 427 27.89 -10.56 11.74
N CYS A 428 27.19 -11.36 12.54
CA CYS A 428 27.35 -11.36 13.98
C CYS A 428 28.08 -12.61 14.49
N ARG A 429 28.72 -12.46 15.64
CA ARG A 429 29.33 -13.52 16.43
C ARG A 429 28.69 -13.51 17.81
N LYS A 430 28.48 -14.71 18.37
CA LYS A 430 27.91 -14.86 19.72
C LYS A 430 28.80 -14.32 20.82
#